data_AF-A0A2N1YM55-F1
#
_entry.id   AF-A0A2N1YM55-F1
#
_cell.length_a   1.000
_cell.length_b   1.000
_cell.length_c   1.000
_cell.angle_alpha   90.00
_cell.angle_beta   90.00
_cell.angle_gamma   90.00
#
_symmetry.space_group_name_H-M   'P 1'
#
loop_
_entity.id
_entity.type
_entity.pdbx_description
1 polymer ?
#
loop_
_entity_poly.entity_id
_entity_poly.type
_entity_poly.pdbx_seq_one_letter_code
_entity_poly.pdbx_strand_id
1 'polypeptide(L)'
;MDSRHPIQRHLPELLQLQSIMDRGSRWLRTDRVLEVSVSGQKLPVWVLELGNPNPKVPVLGLFGGVHGVERIGSQILLAWLHTLVERLHWDDALHQRLARMRLVVMPMVNPGGMLLRRRSNPNGIDLMRNAPVEALDRVPFLMGGQRLGAGLPWYRGRFG
;
A
#
# COMPACT_ATOMS: atom_id res chain seq x y z
N MET A 1 11.52 -25.24 -8.70
CA MET A 1 12.05 -23.87 -8.58
C MET A 1 11.35 -23.19 -7.43
N ASP A 2 12.08 -22.68 -6.43
CA ASP A 2 11.48 -22.03 -5.26
C ASP A 2 10.76 -20.75 -5.68
N SER A 3 9.44 -20.73 -5.54
CA SER A 3 8.55 -19.61 -5.89
C SER A 3 8.88 -18.32 -5.13
N ARG A 4 9.74 -18.36 -4.10
CA ARG A 4 10.17 -17.21 -3.29
C ARG A 4 11.35 -16.41 -3.88
N HIS A 5 12.18 -17.02 -4.73
CA HIS A 5 13.37 -16.36 -5.29
C HIS A 5 13.09 -15.07 -6.10
N PRO A 6 12.05 -14.99 -6.96
CA PRO A 6 11.76 -13.77 -7.70
C PRO A 6 11.20 -12.64 -6.81
N ILE A 7 10.46 -12.97 -5.75
CA ILE A 7 9.94 -11.99 -4.76
C ILE A 7 11.11 -11.34 -4.02
N GLN A 8 12.05 -12.15 -3.52
CA GLN A 8 13.23 -11.67 -2.80
C GLN A 8 14.04 -10.64 -3.60
N ARG A 9 14.18 -10.84 -4.91
CA ARG A 9 14.98 -9.95 -5.75
C ARG A 9 14.24 -8.69 -6.20
N HIS A 10 12.92 -8.74 -6.38
CA HIS A 10 12.16 -7.67 -7.05
C HIS A 10 11.17 -6.94 -6.14
N LEU A 11 10.88 -7.48 -4.96
CA LEU A 11 9.93 -6.93 -4.00
C LEU A 11 10.40 -7.07 -2.54
N PRO A 12 11.61 -6.56 -2.18
CA PRO A 12 12.14 -6.60 -0.81
C PRO A 12 11.23 -5.92 0.22
N GLU A 13 10.43 -4.93 -0.18
CA GLU A 13 9.46 -4.24 0.66
C GLU A 13 8.39 -5.21 1.21
N LEU A 14 8.01 -6.24 0.44
CA LEU A 14 7.05 -7.25 0.92
C LEU A 14 7.67 -8.13 2.03
N LEU A 15 8.95 -8.46 1.91
CA LEU A 15 9.67 -9.22 2.93
C LEU A 15 9.91 -8.40 4.19
N GLN A 16 10.27 -7.12 4.03
CA GLN A 16 10.39 -6.19 5.14
C GLN A 16 9.05 -6.03 5.86
N LEU A 17 7.95 -5.91 5.12
CA LEU A 17 6.61 -5.83 5.70
C LEU A 17 6.28 -7.09 6.51
N GLN A 18 6.56 -8.28 5.97
CA GLN A 18 6.36 -9.55 6.70
C GLN A 18 7.14 -9.58 8.01
N SER A 19 8.43 -9.21 8.00
CA SER A 19 9.25 -9.12 9.21
C SER A 19 8.68 -8.14 10.24
N ILE A 20 8.18 -6.97 9.80
CA ILE A 20 7.55 -5.98 10.70
C ILE A 20 6.25 -6.53 11.30
N MET A 21 5.42 -7.21 10.51
CA MET A 21 4.18 -7.82 11.00
C MET A 21 4.46 -8.89 12.07
N ASP A 22 5.48 -9.72 11.85
CA ASP A 22 5.86 -10.77 12.80
C ASP A 22 6.33 -10.16 14.13
N ARG A 23 7.24 -9.17 14.06
CA ARG A 23 7.77 -8.45 15.24
C ARG A 23 6.71 -7.66 15.99
N GLY A 24 5.80 -7.03 15.26
CA GLY A 24 4.74 -6.18 15.82
C GLY A 24 3.44 -6.92 16.13
N SER A 25 3.39 -8.25 15.99
CA SER A 25 2.18 -9.07 16.08
C SER A 25 1.37 -8.87 17.37
N ARG A 26 2.02 -8.46 18.47
CA ARG A 26 1.35 -8.11 19.74
C ARG A 26 0.49 -6.84 19.65
N TRP A 27 0.87 -5.89 18.82
CA TRP A 27 0.23 -4.56 18.74
C TRP A 27 -0.48 -4.29 17.42
N LEU A 28 -0.05 -4.96 16.35
CA LEU A 28 -0.60 -4.80 15.01
C LEU A 28 -1.71 -5.82 14.76
N ARG A 29 -2.89 -5.33 14.39
CA ARG A 29 -3.87 -6.14 13.66
C ARG A 29 -3.51 -6.10 12.18
N THR A 30 -3.41 -7.25 11.53
CA THR A 30 -3.02 -7.35 10.13
C THR A 30 -4.05 -8.15 9.35
N ASP A 31 -4.50 -7.60 8.23
CA ASP A 31 -5.50 -8.24 7.38
C ASP A 31 -5.04 -8.23 5.91
N ARG A 32 -5.18 -9.37 5.25
CA ARG A 32 -4.97 -9.46 3.79
C ARG A 32 -6.26 -9.09 3.09
N VAL A 33 -6.33 -7.86 2.58
CA VAL A 33 -7.55 -7.33 1.96
C VAL A 33 -7.80 -7.84 0.54
N LEU A 34 -6.73 -8.19 -0.19
CA LEU A 34 -6.82 -8.83 -1.50
C LEU A 34 -5.50 -9.54 -1.89
N GLU A 35 -5.55 -10.29 -2.98
CA GLU A 35 -4.40 -10.97 -3.59
C GLU A 35 -4.32 -10.63 -5.09
N VAL A 36 -3.16 -10.19 -5.56
CA VAL A 36 -2.89 -9.84 -6.96
C VAL A 36 -2.07 -10.95 -7.61
N SER A 37 -2.62 -11.57 -8.66
CA SER A 37 -1.90 -12.55 -9.46
C SER A 37 -1.10 -11.86 -10.57
N VAL A 38 0.21 -12.06 -10.62
CA VAL A 38 1.11 -11.47 -11.64
C VAL A 38 2.31 -12.38 -11.90
N SER A 39 2.59 -12.69 -13.16
CA SER A 39 3.73 -13.52 -13.57
C SER A 39 3.84 -14.85 -12.80
N GLY A 40 2.70 -15.52 -12.57
CA GLY A 40 2.62 -16.78 -11.81
C GLY A 40 2.80 -16.63 -10.29
N GLN A 41 2.94 -15.40 -9.78
CA GLN A 41 3.04 -15.10 -8.35
C GLN A 41 1.74 -14.54 -7.82
N LYS A 42 1.45 -14.86 -6.56
CA LYS A 42 0.31 -14.34 -5.79
C LYS A 42 0.84 -13.34 -4.77
N LEU A 43 0.54 -12.07 -4.97
CA LEU A 43 1.04 -10.98 -4.14
C LEU A 43 -0.08 -10.48 -3.22
N PRO A 44 0.05 -10.64 -1.89
CA PRO A 44 -0.95 -10.11 -0.97
C PRO A 44 -0.88 -8.58 -0.91
N VAL A 45 -2.03 -7.94 -0.72
CA VAL A 45 -2.12 -6.56 -0.27
C VAL A 45 -2.57 -6.58 1.19
N TRP A 46 -1.74 -5.98 2.04
CA TRP A 46 -1.94 -5.96 3.48
C TRP A 46 -2.45 -4.60 3.94
N VAL A 47 -3.37 -4.63 4.90
CA VAL A 47 -3.68 -3.50 5.78
C VAL A 47 -3.21 -3.84 7.18
N LEU A 48 -2.63 -2.86 7.86
CA LEU A 48 -2.17 -2.97 9.23
C LEU A 48 -2.87 -1.90 10.05
N GLU A 49 -3.36 -2.26 11.22
CA GLU A 49 -4.04 -1.37 12.15
C GLU A 49 -3.35 -1.38 13.52
N LEU A 50 -3.21 -0.20 14.11
CA LEU A 50 -2.55 0.00 15.40
C LEU A 50 -3.28 1.07 16.22
N GLY A 51 -3.41 0.84 17.53
CA GLY A 51 -4.03 1.79 18.46
C GLY A 51 -5.48 1.43 18.80
N ASN A 52 -6.29 2.43 19.14
CA ASN A 52 -7.62 2.22 19.69
C ASN A 52 -8.61 1.72 18.61
N PRO A 53 -9.25 0.54 18.77
CA PRO A 53 -10.15 -0.03 17.77
C PRO A 53 -11.53 0.63 17.72
N ASN A 54 -11.85 1.55 18.64
CA ASN A 54 -13.14 2.23 18.70
C ASN A 54 -13.38 3.05 17.41
N PRO A 55 -14.48 2.82 16.67
CA PRO A 55 -14.75 3.54 15.43
C PRO A 55 -14.99 5.05 15.63
N LYS A 56 -15.15 5.52 16.87
CA LYS A 56 -15.35 6.93 17.22
C LYS A 56 -14.04 7.71 17.44
N VAL A 57 -12.87 7.05 17.53
CA VAL A 57 -11.60 7.77 17.66
C VAL A 57 -11.09 8.24 16.29
N PRO A 58 -10.32 9.34 16.22
CA PRO A 58 -9.71 9.79 14.98
C PRO A 58 -8.81 8.71 14.37
N VAL A 59 -8.84 8.61 13.04
CA VAL A 59 -8.04 7.65 12.26
C VAL A 59 -7.08 8.40 11.35
N LEU A 60 -5.81 8.03 11.38
CA LEU A 60 -4.82 8.46 10.39
C LEU A 60 -4.50 7.30 9.45
N GLY A 61 -4.78 7.48 8.16
CA GLY A 61 -4.46 6.54 7.10
C GLY A 61 -3.14 6.89 6.41
N LEU A 62 -2.23 5.92 6.30
CA LEU A 62 -0.93 6.07 5.64
C LEU A 62 -0.81 5.01 4.53
N PHE A 63 -0.67 5.47 3.28
CA PHE A 63 -0.70 4.61 2.10
C PHE A 63 0.56 4.83 1.26
N GLY A 64 1.22 3.74 0.90
CA GLY A 64 2.44 3.71 0.10
C GLY A 64 2.29 2.82 -1.14
N GLY A 65 3.14 3.07 -2.13
CA GLY A 65 3.24 2.19 -3.30
C GLY A 65 1.98 2.10 -4.14
N VAL A 66 1.20 3.19 -4.25
CA VAL A 66 0.03 3.24 -5.15
C VAL A 66 0.50 3.19 -6.61
N HIS A 67 1.52 3.97 -6.95
CA HIS A 67 2.27 3.77 -8.19
C HIS A 67 3.43 2.81 -7.95
N GLY A 68 3.54 1.76 -8.76
CA GLY A 68 4.54 0.71 -8.52
C GLY A 68 6.00 1.15 -8.72
N VAL A 69 6.24 2.23 -9.46
CA VAL A 69 7.59 2.83 -9.63
C VAL A 69 7.99 3.74 -8.46
N GLU A 70 7.04 4.24 -7.68
CA GLU A 70 7.28 5.19 -6.57
C GLU A 70 7.61 4.44 -5.27
N ARG A 71 8.64 3.59 -5.33
CA ARG A 71 8.99 2.67 -4.23
C ARG A 71 9.43 3.39 -2.95
N ILE A 72 10.03 4.57 -3.09
CA ILE A 72 10.56 5.34 -1.97
C ILE A 72 9.48 5.65 -0.92
N GLY A 73 8.24 5.92 -1.34
CA GLY A 73 7.13 6.13 -0.41
C GLY A 73 6.82 4.89 0.44
N SER A 74 6.89 3.70 -0.17
CA SER A 74 6.72 2.43 0.53
C SER A 74 7.87 2.19 1.52
N GLN A 75 9.10 2.46 1.10
CA GLN A 75 10.31 2.24 1.90
C GLN A 75 10.37 3.17 3.12
N ILE A 76 10.02 4.46 2.95
CA ILE A 76 9.92 5.41 4.06
C ILE A 76 8.85 4.95 5.05
N LEU A 77 7.68 4.54 4.56
CA LEU A 77 6.59 4.09 5.41
C LEU A 77 6.94 2.80 6.18
N LEU A 78 7.64 1.86 5.55
CA LEU A 78 8.14 0.64 6.19
C LEU A 78 9.22 0.94 7.24
N ALA A 79 10.16 1.85 6.94
CA ALA A 79 11.18 2.26 7.91
C ALA A 79 10.55 2.94 9.14
N TRP A 80 9.58 3.85 8.92
CA TRP A 80 8.83 4.47 9.99
C TRP A 80 8.04 3.45 10.82
N LEU A 81 7.35 2.51 10.16
CA LEU A 81 6.57 1.47 10.85
C LEU A 81 7.48 0.55 11.68
N HIS A 82 8.64 0.18 11.16
CA HIS A 82 9.64 -0.56 11.91
C HIS A 82 10.04 0.19 13.18
N THR A 83 10.44 1.45 13.09
CA THR A 83 10.78 2.28 14.26
C THR A 83 9.61 2.41 15.24
N LEU A 84 8.38 2.53 14.73
CA LEU A 84 7.19 2.60 15.56
C LEU A 84 7.01 1.32 16.37
N VAL A 85 7.10 0.15 15.74
CA VAL A 85 6.97 -1.16 16.39
C VAL A 85 8.05 -1.35 17.47
N GLU A 86 9.30 -0.99 17.18
CA GLU A 86 10.38 -1.11 18.16
C GLU A 86 10.12 -0.23 19.40
N ARG A 87 9.56 0.96 19.22
CA ARG A 87 9.21 1.86 20.34
C ARG A 87 8.05 1.37 21.20
N LEU A 88 7.13 0.57 20.66
CA LEU A 88 5.97 0.05 21.41
C LEU A 88 6.39 -0.84 22.59
N HIS A 89 7.63 -1.32 22.63
CA HIS A 89 8.13 -2.11 23.75
C HIS A 89 8.30 -1.29 25.04
N TRP A 90 8.50 0.03 24.96
CA TRP A 90 8.94 0.82 26.11
C TRP A 90 8.40 2.26 26.18
N ASP A 91 7.78 2.77 25.12
CA ASP A 91 7.36 4.18 25.06
C ASP A 91 5.91 4.39 25.52
N ASP A 92 5.72 4.72 26.81
CA ASP A 92 4.40 4.97 27.39
C ASP A 92 3.67 6.16 26.77
N ALA A 93 4.39 7.21 26.35
CA ALA A 93 3.78 8.36 25.71
C ALA A 93 3.21 7.99 24.33
N LEU A 94 3.88 7.10 23.60
CA LEU A 94 3.34 6.51 22.37
C LEU A 94 2.06 5.71 22.65
N HIS A 95 2.06 4.85 23.68
CA HIS A 95 0.86 4.10 24.07
C HIS A 95 -0.32 5.01 24.42
N GLN A 96 -0.09 6.07 25.20
CA GLN A 96 -1.12 7.05 25.55
C GLN A 96 -1.71 7.77 24.33
N ARG A 97 -0.88 8.07 23.32
CA ARG A 97 -1.34 8.65 22.05
C ARG A 97 -2.19 7.64 21.27
N LEU A 98 -1.70 6.41 21.12
CA LEU A 98 -2.41 5.33 20.43
C LEU A 98 -3.70 4.90 21.14
N ALA A 99 -3.83 5.13 22.45
CA ALA A 99 -5.09 4.95 23.16
C ALA A 99 -6.20 5.93 22.72
N ARG A 100 -5.86 7.02 22.03
CA ARG A 100 -6.80 8.08 21.61
C ARG A 100 -6.98 8.17 20.10
N MET A 101 -6.28 7.36 19.31
CA MET A 101 -6.37 7.36 17.86
C MET A 101 -6.12 5.97 17.27
N ARG A 102 -6.43 5.80 15.99
CA ARG A 102 -6.08 4.60 15.22
C ARG A 102 -5.19 4.96 14.04
N LEU A 103 -4.19 4.15 13.79
CA LEU A 103 -3.41 4.16 12.56
C LEU A 103 -3.92 3.05 11.65
N VAL A 104 -4.09 3.36 10.37
CA VAL A 104 -4.36 2.40 9.30
C VAL A 104 -3.24 2.56 8.28
N VAL A 105 -2.47 1.49 8.03
CA VAL A 105 -1.27 1.54 7.21
C VAL A 105 -1.35 0.51 6.10
N MET A 106 -1.17 0.96 4.86
CA MET A 106 -1.01 0.09 3.68
C MET A 106 0.28 0.47 2.97
N PRO A 107 1.42 -0.15 3.32
CA PRO A 107 2.72 0.25 2.78
C PRO A 107 2.88 -0.02 1.28
N MET A 108 2.06 -0.92 0.73
CA MET A 108 2.17 -1.42 -0.63
C MET A 108 0.78 -1.68 -1.21
N VAL A 109 0.19 -0.67 -1.82
CA VAL A 109 -1.14 -0.76 -2.46
C VAL A 109 -1.08 -1.48 -3.82
N ASN A 110 0.02 -1.32 -4.57
CA ASN A 110 0.19 -1.87 -5.91
C ASN A 110 1.42 -2.82 -5.99
N PRO A 111 1.38 -3.98 -5.29
CA PRO A 111 2.50 -4.92 -5.29
C PRO A 111 2.82 -5.45 -6.69
N GLY A 112 1.80 -5.64 -7.54
CA GLY A 112 1.98 -6.10 -8.91
C GLY A 112 2.67 -5.08 -9.81
N GLY A 113 2.30 -3.80 -9.70
CA GLY A 113 3.02 -2.71 -10.38
C GLY A 113 4.46 -2.59 -9.88
N MET A 114 4.71 -2.76 -8.58
CA MET A 114 6.07 -2.76 -8.02
C MET A 114 6.91 -3.91 -8.57
N LEU A 115 6.36 -5.13 -8.62
CA LEU A 115 7.04 -6.30 -9.20
C LEU A 115 7.39 -6.06 -10.67
N LEU A 116 6.45 -5.51 -11.45
CA LEU A 116 6.62 -5.23 -12.88
C LEU A 116 7.37 -3.93 -13.19
N ARG A 117 7.74 -3.13 -12.17
CA ARG A 117 8.33 -1.78 -12.31
C ARG A 117 7.46 -0.84 -13.17
N ARG A 118 6.15 -0.84 -12.93
CA ARG A 118 5.17 -0.01 -13.65
C ARG A 118 4.48 0.97 -12.70
N ARG A 119 4.16 2.16 -13.22
CA ARG A 119 3.30 3.13 -12.52
C ARG A 119 1.93 2.53 -12.24
N SER A 120 1.33 1.94 -13.26
CA SER A 120 0.03 1.27 -13.20
C SER A 120 0.09 -0.10 -12.52
N ASN A 121 -1.09 -0.67 -12.23
CA ASN A 121 -1.21 -2.07 -11.83
C ASN A 121 -0.94 -3.02 -13.02
N PRO A 122 -0.94 -4.36 -12.82
CA PRO A 122 -0.69 -5.32 -13.91
C PRO A 122 -1.63 -5.20 -15.11
N ASN A 123 -2.84 -4.68 -14.91
CA ASN A 123 -3.84 -4.45 -15.96
C ASN A 123 -3.65 -3.10 -16.70
N GLY A 124 -2.56 -2.37 -16.41
CA GLY A 124 -2.27 -1.08 -17.02
C GLY A 124 -3.10 0.08 -16.45
N ILE A 125 -3.87 -0.14 -15.38
CA ILE A 125 -4.71 0.88 -14.75
C ILE A 125 -3.87 1.72 -13.78
N ASP A 126 -3.91 3.04 -13.95
CA ASP A 126 -3.38 4.02 -13.00
C ASP A 126 -4.35 4.14 -11.82
N LEU A 127 -3.92 3.63 -10.65
CA LEU A 127 -4.76 3.58 -9.45
C LEU A 127 -5.13 4.98 -8.94
N MET A 128 -4.27 5.99 -9.10
CA MET A 128 -4.55 7.38 -8.73
C MET A 128 -5.44 8.11 -9.75
N ARG A 129 -5.97 7.39 -10.74
CA ARG A 129 -6.94 7.89 -11.73
C ARG A 129 -8.20 7.01 -11.82
N ASN A 130 -8.24 5.90 -11.09
CA ASN A 130 -9.33 4.91 -11.11
C ASN A 130 -10.34 5.09 -9.96
N ALA A 131 -10.23 6.16 -9.17
CA ALA A 131 -11.26 6.51 -8.19
C ALA A 131 -12.62 6.79 -8.87
N PRO A 132 -13.76 6.49 -8.22
CA PRO A 132 -15.11 6.79 -8.71
C PRO A 132 -15.46 8.27 -8.53
N VAL A 133 -14.51 9.15 -8.85
CA VAL A 133 -14.61 10.60 -8.74
C VAL A 133 -14.19 11.19 -10.08
N GLU A 134 -15.00 12.12 -10.59
CA GLU A 134 -14.67 12.89 -11.79
C GLU A 134 -14.12 14.27 -11.39
N ALA A 135 -13.28 14.83 -12.26
CA ALA A 135 -12.81 16.19 -12.07
C ALA A 135 -13.98 17.17 -12.22
N LEU A 136 -14.10 18.12 -11.28
CA LEU A 136 -15.11 19.19 -11.34
C LEU A 136 -14.78 20.18 -12.46
N ASP A 137 -13.49 20.49 -12.61
CA ASP A 137 -12.99 21.41 -13.61
C ASP A 137 -12.54 20.70 -14.88
N ARG A 138 -12.45 21.48 -15.97
CA ARG A 138 -11.93 20.99 -17.25
C ARG A 138 -10.47 20.59 -17.09
N VAL A 139 -10.19 19.32 -17.39
CA VAL A 139 -8.82 18.80 -17.41
C VAL A 139 -8.18 19.00 -18.79
N PRO A 140 -6.85 19.30 -18.86
CA PRO A 140 -6.16 19.34 -20.13
C PRO A 140 -6.24 17.98 -20.84
N PHE A 141 -6.35 18.02 -22.17
CA PHE A 141 -6.52 16.83 -22.99
C PHE A 141 -5.39 15.82 -22.72
N LEU A 142 -5.77 14.58 -22.38
CA LEU A 142 -4.89 13.48 -22.01
C LEU A 142 -3.99 13.70 -20.79
N MET A 143 -4.10 14.82 -20.06
CA MET A 143 -3.44 15.01 -18.75
C MET A 143 -4.38 14.63 -17.59
N GLY A 144 -5.69 14.65 -17.84
CA GLY A 144 -6.67 13.97 -17.00
C GLY A 144 -6.57 12.45 -17.14
N GLY A 145 -7.19 11.72 -16.21
CA GLY A 145 -7.34 10.29 -16.38
C GLY A 145 -8.14 9.97 -17.65
N GLN A 146 -7.66 9.01 -18.45
CA GLN A 146 -8.25 8.66 -19.74
C GLN A 146 -8.75 7.20 -19.80
N ARG A 147 -9.65 6.87 -20.74
CA ARG A 147 -10.18 5.51 -20.95
C ARG A 147 -9.99 4.96 -22.37
N LEU A 148 -9.14 5.61 -23.18
CA LEU A 148 -8.79 5.19 -24.53
C LEU A 148 -8.03 3.86 -24.55
N GLY A 149 -7.09 3.67 -23.61
CA GLY A 149 -6.39 2.40 -23.51
C GLY A 149 -5.22 2.39 -22.53
N ALA A 150 -4.82 1.17 -22.13
CA ALA A 150 -3.74 0.91 -21.18
C ALA A 150 -2.33 1.24 -21.70
N GLY A 151 -2.17 1.43 -23.02
CA GLY A 151 -0.90 1.84 -23.63
C GLY A 151 -0.58 3.33 -23.45
N LEU A 152 -1.57 4.14 -23.06
CA LEU A 152 -1.40 5.57 -22.82
C LEU A 152 -1.29 5.86 -21.30
N PRO A 153 -0.58 6.93 -20.90
CA PRO A 153 -0.54 7.37 -19.51
C PRO A 153 -1.93 7.58 -18.91
N TRP A 154 -2.01 7.46 -17.58
CA TRP A 154 -3.21 7.77 -16.78
C TRP A 154 -4.49 7.00 -17.19
N TYR A 155 -4.34 5.78 -17.70
CA TYR A 155 -5.48 4.92 -18.02
C TYR A 155 -6.29 4.56 -16.77
N ARG A 156 -7.60 4.84 -16.79
CA ARG A 156 -8.52 4.67 -15.66
C ARG A 156 -9.21 3.31 -15.62
N GLY A 157 -8.90 2.38 -16.54
CA GLY A 157 -9.69 1.16 -16.71
C GLY A 157 -11.00 1.41 -17.47
N ARG A 158 -11.84 0.37 -17.56
CA ARG A 158 -13.21 0.48 -18.08
C ARG A 158 -14.13 1.11 -17.03
N PHE A 159 -15.30 1.61 -17.45
CA PHE A 159 -16.35 1.93 -16.48
C PHE A 159 -16.76 0.63 -15.78
N GLY A 160 -16.86 0.71 -14.45
CA GLY A 160 -17.39 -0.35 -13.60
C GLY A 160 -18.89 -0.24 -13.44
#